data_AF-A0A9P5Q709-F1
#
_entry.id   AF-A0A9P5Q709-F1
#
_cell.length_a   1.000
_cell.length_b   1.000
_cell.length_c   1.000
_cell.angle_alpha   90.00
_cell.angle_beta   90.00
_cell.angle_gamma   90.00
#
_symmetry.space_group_name_H-M   'P 1'
#
loop_
_entity.id
_entity.type
_entity.pdbx_description
1 polymer ?
#
loop_
_entity_poly.entity_id
_entity_poly.type
_entity_poly.pdbx_seq_one_letter_code
_entity_poly.pdbx_strand_id
1 'polypeptide(L)'
;MSSITMSYHVHPPTGTIPPKDTPASRSLVVSVGSSQDNEKLYYGALHEAIVKAKDEIGVDLTIWRDAVGKLELTKETKSTKNTHDGDAEEEDEE
;
A
#
# COMPACT_ATOMS: atom_id res chain seq x y z
N MET A 1 3.51 1.50 30.24
CA MET A 1 2.51 1.39 29.15
C MET A 1 3.05 0.39 28.15
N SER A 2 2.23 -0.55 27.70
CA SER A 2 2.63 -1.56 26.71
C SER A 2 2.42 -1.04 25.29
N SER A 3 3.12 -1.58 24.31
CA SER A 3 2.94 -1.26 22.89
C SER A 3 3.10 -2.50 22.04
N ILE A 4 2.45 -2.51 20.89
CA ILE A 4 2.66 -3.50 19.83
C ILE A 4 3.41 -2.87 18.67
N THR A 5 4.21 -3.68 17.99
CA THR A 5 4.91 -3.29 16.77
C THR A 5 4.46 -4.23 15.65
N MET A 6 3.96 -3.67 14.55
CA MET A 6 3.62 -4.39 13.34
C MET A 6 4.43 -3.83 12.18
N SER A 7 5.08 -4.72 11.43
CA SER A 7 5.91 -4.35 10.29
C SER A 7 5.44 -5.09 9.05
N TYR A 8 5.53 -4.43 7.90
CA TYR A 8 5.33 -5.08 6.61
C TYR A 8 6.44 -4.69 5.64
N HIS A 9 6.66 -5.55 4.65
CA HIS A 9 7.50 -5.30 3.50
C HIS A 9 6.77 -5.77 2.23
N VAL A 10 6.61 -4.89 1.26
CA VAL A 10 6.01 -5.23 -0.04
C VAL A 10 7.08 -5.36 -1.12
N HIS A 11 6.86 -6.30 -2.03
CA HIS A 11 7.73 -6.58 -3.17
C HIS A 11 7.00 -6.25 -4.48
N PRO A 12 6.88 -4.96 -4.85
CA PRO A 12 6.19 -4.57 -6.07
C PRO A 12 6.99 -5.01 -7.32
N PRO A 13 6.33 -5.21 -8.47
CA PRO A 13 7.01 -5.48 -9.73
C PRO A 13 7.99 -4.38 -10.15
N THR A 14 9.02 -4.74 -10.93
CA THR A 14 9.98 -3.79 -11.48
C THR A 14 9.29 -2.68 -12.27
N GLY A 15 9.68 -1.43 -12.03
CA GLY A 15 9.08 -0.26 -12.68
C GLY A 15 7.86 0.31 -11.93
N THR A 16 7.41 -0.32 -10.84
CA THR A 16 6.41 0.29 -9.96
C THR A 16 7.01 1.52 -9.29
N ILE A 17 6.35 2.67 -9.46
CA ILE A 17 6.72 3.90 -8.79
C ILE A 17 6.12 3.84 -7.37
N PRO A 18 6.95 3.94 -6.31
CA PRO A 18 6.43 3.93 -4.94
C PRO A 18 5.42 5.06 -4.71
N PRO A 19 4.28 4.76 -4.06
CA PRO A 19 3.34 5.81 -3.67
C PRO A 19 4.00 6.82 -2.74
N LYS A 20 3.60 8.09 -2.87
CA LYS A 20 4.09 9.16 -2.00
C LYS A 20 3.70 8.85 -0.55
N ASP A 21 4.66 8.99 0.37
CA ASP A 21 4.48 8.79 1.81
C ASP A 21 4.17 7.34 2.25
N THR A 22 4.21 6.36 1.34
CA THR A 22 4.01 4.93 1.65
C THR A 22 5.22 4.11 1.21
N PRO A 23 6.28 3.99 2.04
CA PRO A 23 7.46 3.22 1.69
C PRO A 23 7.14 1.71 1.52
N ALA A 24 8.01 1.01 0.81
CA ALA A 24 7.87 -0.44 0.61
C ALA A 24 8.08 -1.23 1.91
N SER A 25 8.75 -0.62 2.90
CA SER A 25 8.90 -1.16 4.25
C SER A 25 8.40 -0.12 5.25
N ARG A 26 7.49 -0.52 6.14
CA ARG A 26 7.02 0.33 7.23
C ARG A 26 6.91 -0.48 8.51
N SER A 27 7.23 0.17 9.63
CA SER A 27 6.99 -0.34 10.98
C SER A 27 6.08 0.62 11.71
N LEU A 28 4.98 0.10 12.24
CA LEU A 28 3.98 0.84 13.00
C LEU A 28 4.07 0.42 14.47
N VAL A 29 4.20 1.42 15.34
CA VAL A 29 4.15 1.24 16.79
C VAL A 29 2.82 1.78 17.29
N VAL A 30 2.02 0.91 17.93
CA VAL A 30 0.73 1.28 18.50
C VAL A 30 0.74 1.05 20.00
N SER A 31 0.46 2.09 20.77
CA SER A 31 0.37 2.02 22.22
C SER A 31 -0.89 1.30 22.67
N VAL A 32 -0.77 0.42 23.65
CA VAL A 32 -1.89 -0.23 24.35
C VAL A 32 -2.33 0.70 25.48
N GLY A 33 -3.53 1.25 25.38
CA GLY A 33 -4.02 2.35 26.23
C GLY A 33 -4.38 2.00 27.69
N SER A 34 -4.05 0.80 28.17
CA SER A 34 -4.45 0.32 29.50
C SER A 34 -3.27 -0.17 30.33
N SER A 35 -3.32 0.05 31.65
CA SER A 35 -2.41 -0.60 32.60
C SER A 35 -2.66 -2.11 32.68
N GLN A 36 -1.61 -2.89 32.95
CA GLN A 36 -1.66 -4.35 33.07
C GLN A 36 -2.41 -4.83 34.33
N ASP A 37 -2.81 -3.92 35.22
CA ASP A 37 -3.41 -4.23 36.52
C ASP A 37 -4.82 -4.82 36.40
N ASN A 38 -5.47 -4.71 35.24
CA ASN A 38 -6.75 -5.33 34.95
C ASN A 38 -6.69 -6.08 33.61
N GLU A 39 -6.58 -7.40 33.70
CA GLU A 39 -6.41 -8.29 32.53
C GLU A 39 -7.52 -8.12 31.49
N LYS A 40 -8.78 -8.01 31.92
CA LYS A 40 -9.91 -7.87 30.99
C LYS A 40 -9.82 -6.55 30.21
N LEU A 41 -9.48 -5.45 30.88
CA LEU A 41 -9.27 -4.16 30.23
C LEU A 41 -8.02 -4.18 29.34
N TYR A 42 -6.96 -4.88 29.78
CA TYR A 42 -5.73 -5.03 29.02
C TYR A 42 -5.94 -5.74 27.69
N TYR A 43 -6.60 -6.90 27.69
CA TYR A 43 -6.86 -7.63 26.44
C TYR A 43 -7.84 -6.90 25.52
N GLY A 44 -8.80 -6.15 26.09
CA GLY A 44 -9.67 -5.25 25.32
C GLY A 44 -8.88 -4.17 24.58
N ALA A 45 -8.04 -3.43 25.31
CA ALA A 45 -7.19 -2.38 24.73
C ALA A 45 -6.13 -2.93 23.77
N LEU A 46 -5.62 -4.14 24.02
CA LEU A 46 -4.70 -4.82 23.11
C LEU A 46 -5.40 -5.18 21.79
N HIS A 47 -6.63 -5.71 21.87
CA HIS A 47 -7.41 -6.02 20.67
C HIS A 47 -7.68 -4.74 19.85
N GLU A 48 -8.07 -3.64 20.51
CA GLU A 48 -8.25 -2.34 19.87
C GLU A 48 -6.95 -1.83 19.20
N ALA A 49 -5.82 -1.94 19.88
CA ALA A 49 -4.51 -1.59 19.32
C ALA A 49 -4.17 -2.41 18.07
N ILE A 50 -4.48 -3.71 18.07
CA ILE A 50 -4.28 -4.60 16.91
C ILE A 50 -5.20 -4.21 15.75
N VAL A 51 -6.48 -3.93 16.01
CA VAL A 51 -7.42 -3.51 14.98
C VAL A 51 -6.95 -2.21 14.34
N LYS A 52 -6.57 -1.22 15.15
CA LYS A 52 -6.02 0.05 14.65
C LYS A 52 -4.77 -0.18 13.78
N ALA A 53 -3.85 -1.03 14.23
CA ALA A 53 -2.66 -1.35 13.46
C ALA A 53 -2.98 -2.02 12.11
N LYS A 54 -4.00 -2.90 12.08
CA LYS A 54 -4.48 -3.54 10.85
C LYS A 54 -5.11 -2.55 9.88
N ASP A 55 -5.92 -1.62 10.40
CA ASP A 55 -6.58 -0.61 9.57
C ASP A 55 -5.55 0.29 8.88
N GLU A 56 -4.54 0.76 9.62
CA GLU A 56 -3.46 1.58 9.05
C GLU A 56 -2.65 0.84 7.98
N ILE A 57 -2.28 -0.43 8.23
CA ILE A 57 -1.60 -1.25 7.23
C ILE A 57 -2.52 -1.54 6.03
N GLY A 58 -3.81 -1.75 6.26
CA GLY A 58 -4.80 -1.96 5.20
C GLY A 58 -4.89 -0.78 4.24
N VAL A 59 -4.84 0.44 4.76
CA VAL A 59 -4.75 1.67 3.96
C VAL A 59 -3.47 1.68 3.11
N ASP A 60 -2.31 1.43 3.73
CA ASP A 60 -1.03 1.40 3.01
C ASP A 60 -1.00 0.35 1.88
N LEU A 61 -1.50 -0.85 2.17
CA LEU A 61 -1.56 -1.93 1.18
C LEU A 61 -2.56 -1.65 0.05
N THR A 62 -3.63 -0.92 0.34
CA THR A 62 -4.58 -0.45 -0.68
C THR A 62 -3.90 0.55 -1.63
N ILE A 63 -3.13 1.47 -1.08
CA ILE A 63 -2.35 2.43 -1.88
C ILE A 63 -1.32 1.69 -2.77
N TRP A 64 -0.63 0.70 -2.21
CA TRP A 64 0.32 -0.13 -2.97
C TRP A 64 -0.37 -0.94 -4.07
N ARG A 65 -1.52 -1.55 -3.78
CA ARG A 65 -2.33 -2.25 -4.77
C ARG A 65 -2.69 -1.33 -5.93
N ASP A 66 -3.12 -0.11 -5.65
CA ASP A 66 -3.53 0.85 -6.68
C ASP A 66 -2.34 1.32 -7.52
N ALA A 67 -1.15 1.49 -6.93
CA ALA A 67 0.06 1.82 -7.67
C ALA A 67 0.50 0.70 -8.62
N VAL A 68 0.43 -0.56 -8.17
CA VAL A 68 0.70 -1.72 -9.03
C VAL A 68 -0.37 -1.85 -10.11
N GLY A 69 -1.65 -1.71 -9.76
CA GLY A 69 -2.76 -1.79 -10.73
C GLY A 69 -2.66 -0.74 -11.83
N LYS A 70 -2.27 0.50 -11.51
CA LYS A 70 -2.00 1.56 -12.50
C LYS A 70 -0.84 1.20 -13.42
N LEU A 71 0.24 0.60 -12.90
CA LEU A 71 1.35 0.13 -13.73
C LEU A 71 0.88 -0.92 -14.73
N GLU A 72 0.09 -1.91 -14.28
CA GLU A 72 -0.41 -2.97 -15.16
C GLU A 72 -1.34 -2.42 -16.25
N LEU A 73 -2.24 -1.49 -15.93
CA LEU A 73 -3.07 -0.79 -16.92
C LEU A 73 -2.22 -0.12 -18.02
N THR A 74 -1.12 0.53 -17.64
CA THR A 74 -0.23 1.18 -18.63
C THR A 74 0.57 0.21 -19.49
N LYS A 75 0.76 -1.05 -19.05
CA LYS A 75 1.43 -2.08 -19.85
C LYS A 75 0.52 -2.61 -20.95
N GLU A 76 -0.77 -2.74 -20.71
CA GLU A 76 -1.74 -3.15 -21.74
C GLU A 76 -1.90 -2.09 -22.84
N THR A 77 -1.84 -0.79 -22.50
CA THR A 77 -1.94 0.31 -23.48
C THR A 77 -0.67 0.51 -24.30
N LYS A 78 0.50 0.04 -23.82
CA LYS A 78 1.80 0.14 -24.52
C LYS A 78 2.09 -1.03 -25.46
N SER A 79 1.07 -1.67 -26.02
CA SER A 79 1.25 -2.45 -27.23
C SER A 79 1.38 -1.47 -28.40
N THR A 80 2.61 -0.99 -28.62
CA THR A 80 2.96 -0.15 -29.76
C THR A 80 2.51 -0.87 -31.01
N LYS A 81 1.44 -0.36 -31.64
CA LYS A 81 1.13 -0.61 -33.04
C LYS A 81 2.43 -0.38 -33.80
N ASN A 82 2.97 -1.44 -34.43
CA ASN A 82 4.03 -1.30 -35.42
C ASN A 82 3.56 -0.26 -36.44
N THR A 83 4.05 0.96 -36.26
CA THR A 83 4.15 1.95 -37.31
C THR A 83 5.62 2.29 -37.33
N HIS A 84 6.32 1.55 -38.18
CA HIS A 84 7.35 2.22 -38.95
C HIS A 84 6.64 3.36 -39.64
N ASP A 85 6.78 4.57 -39.14
CA ASP A 85 6.96 5.65 -40.07
C ASP A 85 7.86 6.71 -39.48
N GLY A 86 8.73 7.24 -40.34
CA GLY A 86 9.37 8.49 -40.06
C GLY A 86 8.29 9.56 -40.01
N ASP A 87 7.90 9.89 -38.78
CA ASP A 87 7.33 11.17 -38.35
C ASP A 87 5.83 11.45 -38.57
N ALA A 88 5.29 12.11 -37.55
CA ALA A 88 4.11 12.99 -37.49
C ALA A 88 2.67 12.41 -37.55
N GLU A 89 2.12 12.34 -36.33
CA GLU A 89 0.88 12.99 -35.85
C GLU A 89 -0.52 12.55 -36.32
N GLU A 90 -1.29 12.21 -35.26
CA GLU A 90 -2.68 12.57 -34.92
C GLU A 90 -3.87 12.17 -35.82
N GLU A 91 -4.88 11.61 -35.13
CA GLU A 91 -6.33 11.66 -35.41
C GLU A 91 -6.79 11.02 -36.75
N ASP A 92 -7.90 10.28 -36.89
CA ASP A 92 -9.09 10.05 -36.11
C ASP A 92 -9.88 8.87 -36.74
N GLU A 93 -10.85 8.35 -35.99
CA GLU A 93 -12.14 7.76 -36.42
C GLU A 93 -12.26 6.85 -37.66
N GLU A 94 -12.46 5.54 -37.42
CA GLU A 94 -13.79 4.87 -37.46
C GLU A 94 -13.77 3.54 -36.69
#